data_AF-A0A1F6B458-F1
#
_entry.id   AF-A0A1F6B458-F1
#
_cell.length_a   1.000
_cell.length_b   1.000
_cell.length_c   1.000
_cell.angle_alpha   90.00
_cell.angle_beta   90.00
_cell.angle_gamma   90.00
#
_symmetry.space_group_name_H-M   'P 1'
#
loop_
_entity.id
_entity.type
_entity.pdbx_description
1 polymer ?
#
loop_
_entity_poly.entity_id
_entity_poly.type
_entity_poly.pdbx_seq_one_letter_code
_entity_poly.pdbx_strand_id
1 'polypeptide(L)'
;MYELGKKSEIFGTDLLKPLNLYGRPTSMPTLVGNEMVICGYDQGLGERMIVCENMQDMQELYDGYARGGALNIHWYTSDDPGFISIVPSQPDEKPDEGTNQ
;
A
#
# COMPACT_ATOMS: atom_id res chain seq x y z
N MET A 1 4.99 -4.21 9.06
CA MET A 1 4.17 -3.51 8.04
C MET A 1 4.50 -2.03 7.94
N TYR A 2 4.32 -1.45 6.74
CA TYR A 2 4.45 -0.02 6.47
C TYR A 2 3.41 0.46 5.44
N GLU A 3 3.03 1.74 5.49
CA GLU A 3 2.06 2.35 4.57
C GLU A 3 2.78 2.93 3.34
N LEU A 4 2.29 2.62 2.14
CA LEU A 4 2.76 3.18 0.86
C LEU A 4 2.05 4.50 0.51
N GLY A 5 0.87 4.74 1.08
CA GLY A 5 0.01 5.89 0.81
C GLY A 5 -1.36 5.49 0.26
N LYS A 6 -2.11 6.45 -0.28
CA LYS A 6 -3.40 6.14 -0.93
C LYS A 6 -3.18 5.50 -2.28
N LYS A 7 -4.02 4.54 -2.64
CA LYS A 7 -4.02 3.87 -3.94
C LYS A 7 -4.03 4.84 -5.14
N SER A 8 -4.70 5.99 -5.01
CA SER A 8 -4.74 7.03 -6.04
C SER A 8 -3.44 7.83 -6.18
N GLU A 9 -2.57 7.80 -5.18
CA GLU A 9 -1.33 8.58 -5.11
C GLU A 9 -0.09 7.73 -5.44
N ILE A 10 -0.26 6.41 -5.48
CA ILE A 10 0.83 5.48 -5.75
C ILE A 10 0.79 4.96 -7.19
N PHE A 11 1.94 4.98 -7.85
CA PHE A 11 2.11 4.47 -9.22
C PHE A 11 2.26 2.94 -9.22
N GLY A 12 1.75 2.28 -10.26
CA GLY A 12 1.91 0.84 -10.43
C GLY A 12 0.87 -0.02 -9.69
N THR A 13 -0.22 0.58 -9.19
CA THR A 13 -1.33 -0.18 -8.59
C THR A 13 -2.03 -1.11 -9.56
N ASP A 14 -1.93 -0.85 -10.86
CA ASP A 14 -2.42 -1.75 -11.91
C ASP A 14 -1.64 -3.07 -11.99
N LEU A 15 -0.43 -3.14 -11.42
CA LEU A 15 0.39 -4.35 -11.37
C LEU A 15 0.05 -5.25 -10.19
N LEU A 16 -0.83 -4.78 -9.29
CA LEU A 16 -1.26 -5.53 -8.11
C LEU A 16 -2.11 -6.72 -8.54
N LYS A 17 -1.69 -7.92 -8.13
CA LYS A 17 -2.45 -9.15 -8.34
C LYS A 17 -3.43 -9.31 -7.19
N PRO A 18 -4.75 -9.36 -7.42
CA PRO A 18 -5.72 -9.54 -6.34
C PRO A 18 -5.56 -10.92 -5.70
N LEU A 19 -5.57 -10.94 -4.37
CA LEU A 19 -5.47 -12.15 -3.57
C LEU A 19 -6.84 -12.41 -2.93
N ASN A 20 -7.49 -13.50 -3.33
CA ASN A 20 -8.79 -13.89 -2.80
C ASN A 20 -8.64 -14.54 -1.42
N LEU A 21 -8.50 -13.71 -0.39
CA LEU A 21 -8.56 -14.15 1.00
C LEU A 21 -9.95 -13.89 1.58
N TYR A 22 -10.58 -14.96 2.05
CA TYR A 22 -11.89 -14.88 2.71
C TYR A 22 -11.71 -15.07 4.22
N GLY A 23 -12.18 -14.09 4.98
CA GLY A 23 -12.10 -14.12 6.44
C GLY A 23 -10.71 -13.82 6.98
N ARG A 24 -10.50 -14.17 8.25
CA ARG A 24 -9.26 -13.88 8.98
C ARG A 24 -8.09 -14.65 8.38
N PRO A 25 -6.98 -14.00 7.99
CA PRO A 25 -5.78 -14.67 7.51
C PRO A 25 -5.24 -15.67 8.54
N THR A 26 -5.16 -16.95 8.16
CA THR A 26 -4.61 -18.03 9.00
C THR A 26 -3.26 -18.53 8.51
N SER A 27 -2.82 -18.11 7.33
CA SER A 27 -1.54 -18.46 6.73
C SER A 27 -1.09 -17.36 5.76
N MET A 28 0.22 -17.20 5.61
CA MET A 28 0.78 -16.31 4.59
C MET A 28 0.52 -16.94 3.21
N PRO A 29 0.08 -16.16 2.20
CA PRO A 29 0.01 -16.65 0.84
C PRO A 29 1.40 -17.08 0.36
N THR A 30 1.43 -18.01 -0.60
CA THR A 30 2.68 -18.44 -1.23
C THR A 30 3.20 -17.30 -2.13
N LEU A 31 4.26 -16.65 -1.69
CA LEU A 31 4.92 -15.56 -2.41
C LEU A 31 6.05 -16.14 -3.27
N VAL A 32 6.14 -15.69 -4.53
CA VAL A 32 7.20 -16.10 -5.46
C VAL A 32 8.26 -15.01 -5.52
N GLY A 33 9.53 -15.37 -5.34
CA GLY A 33 10.64 -14.41 -5.46
C GLY A 33 10.57 -13.29 -4.41
N ASN A 34 10.48 -12.05 -4.89
CA ASN A 34 10.42 -10.83 -4.06
C ASN A 34 8.98 -10.29 -3.94
N GLU A 35 7.97 -11.13 -4.13
CA GLU A 35 6.57 -10.73 -3.94
C GLU A 35 6.30 -10.36 -2.47
N MET A 36 5.53 -9.30 -2.28
CA MET A 36 5.02 -8.87 -0.97
C MET A 36 3.49 -8.88 -0.96
N VAL A 37 2.91 -9.03 0.24
CA VAL A 37 1.46 -8.88 0.43
C VAL A 37 1.15 -7.43 0.70
N ILE A 38 0.13 -6.90 0.03
CA ILE A 38 -0.35 -5.54 0.21
C ILE A 38 -1.83 -5.58 0.58
N CYS A 39 -2.18 -4.83 1.61
CA CYS A 39 -3.55 -4.65 2.07
C CYS A 39 -4.05 -3.28 1.61
N GLY A 40 -5.13 -3.26 0.84
CA GLY A 40 -5.96 -2.07 0.62
C GLY A 40 -6.91 -1.89 1.79
N TYR A 41 -6.62 -0.94 2.66
CA TYR A 41 -7.39 -0.63 3.87
C TYR A 41 -8.18 0.66 3.65
N ASP A 42 -9.50 0.55 3.47
CA ASP A 42 -10.37 1.69 3.17
C ASP A 42 -11.21 2.09 4.39
N GLN A 43 -10.97 3.30 4.88
CA GLN A 43 -11.69 3.90 6.01
C GLN A 43 -12.76 4.91 5.56
N GLY A 44 -13.06 4.98 4.26
CA GLY A 44 -13.99 5.97 3.67
C GLY A 44 -13.32 7.28 3.21
N LEU A 45 -12.00 7.38 3.32
CA LEU A 45 -11.20 8.52 2.84
C LEU A 45 -10.27 8.15 1.66
N GLY A 46 -10.54 6.98 1.06
CA GLY A 46 -9.71 6.35 0.04
C GLY A 46 -8.97 5.12 0.58
N GLU A 47 -8.77 4.15 -0.32
CA GLU A 47 -8.05 2.91 -0.04
C GLU A 47 -6.56 3.21 0.20
N ARG A 48 -6.08 2.94 1.42
CA ARG A 48 -4.67 3.05 1.79
C ARG A 48 -3.97 1.73 1.58
N MET A 49 -2.76 1.77 1.04
CA MET A 49 -2.02 0.59 0.65
C MET A 49 -0.96 0.32 1.71
N ILE A 50 -1.08 -0.81 2.41
CA ILE A 50 -0.25 -1.19 3.55
C ILE A 50 0.47 -2.49 3.21
N VAL A 51 1.80 -2.46 3.19
CA VAL A 51 2.62 -3.65 2.94
C VAL A 51 2.68 -4.50 4.21
N CYS A 52 2.35 -5.77 4.08
CA CYS A 52 2.44 -6.77 5.13
C CYS A 52 3.72 -7.59 4.93
N GLU A 53 4.60 -7.59 5.93
CA GLU A 53 5.88 -8.30 5.88
C GLU A 53 5.74 -9.73 6.41
N ASN A 54 4.68 -9.99 7.18
CA ASN A 54 4.44 -11.28 7.81
C ASN A 54 2.93 -11.50 8.04
N MET A 55 2.58 -12.72 8.46
CA MET A 55 1.19 -13.10 8.76
C MET A 55 0.56 -12.27 9.88
N GLN A 56 1.36 -11.80 10.84
CA GLN A 56 0.86 -11.06 12.00
C GLN A 56 0.36 -9.68 11.58
N ASP A 57 1.04 -9.01 10.65
CA ASP A 57 0.57 -7.77 10.02
C ASP A 57 -0.80 -7.97 9.36
N MET A 58 -0.96 -9.08 8.62
CA MET A 58 -2.22 -9.40 7.95
C MET A 58 -3.37 -9.60 8.96
N GLN A 59 -3.08 -10.29 10.06
CA GLN A 59 -4.05 -10.51 11.13
C GLN A 59 -4.41 -9.20 11.84
N GLU A 60 -3.43 -8.33 12.08
CA GLU A 60 -3.67 -7.04 12.72
C GLU A 60 -4.60 -6.15 11.89
N LEU A 61 -4.36 -6.05 10.58
CA LEU A 61 -5.22 -5.30 9.67
C LEU A 61 -6.63 -5.90 9.57
N TYR A 62 -6.73 -7.23 9.50
CA TYR A 62 -8.03 -7.90 9.52
C TYR A 62 -8.79 -7.68 10.83
N ASP A 63 -8.10 -7.82 11.97
CA ASP A 63 -8.71 -7.63 13.30
C ASP A 63 -9.14 -6.16 13.48
N GLY A 64 -8.40 -5.21 12.92
CA GLY A 64 -8.79 -3.81 12.81
C GLY A 64 -10.07 -3.61 11.99
N TYR A 65 -10.13 -4.19 10.78
CA TYR A 65 -11.33 -4.19 9.95
C TYR A 65 -12.54 -4.81 10.67
N ALA A 66 -12.37 -5.97 11.30
CA ALA A 66 -13.42 -6.69 12.02
C ALA A 66 -13.98 -5.89 13.22
N ARG A 67 -13.18 -4.98 13.80
CA ARG A 67 -13.61 -4.07 14.88
C ARG A 67 -14.25 -2.77 14.35
N GLY A 68 -14.43 -2.63 13.03
CA GLY A 68 -14.97 -1.44 12.40
C GLY A 68 -13.93 -0.36 12.10
N GLY A 69 -12.63 -0.70 12.12
CA GLY A 69 -11.54 0.21 11.79
C GLY A 69 -11.42 0.53 10.29
N ALA A 70 -12.04 -0.28 9.43
CA ALA A 70 -12.15 -0.07 7.99
C ALA A 70 -13.55 -0.46 7.52
N LEU A 71 -13.99 0.17 6.42
CA LEU A 71 -15.21 -0.16 5.70
C LEU A 71 -14.98 -1.33 4.74
N ASN A 72 -13.81 -1.37 4.10
CA ASN A 72 -13.42 -2.44 3.17
C ASN A 72 -11.95 -2.80 3.38
N ILE A 73 -11.65 -4.08 3.12
CA ILE A 73 -10.29 -4.60 3.08
C ILE A 73 -10.11 -5.43 1.81
N HIS A 74 -9.05 -5.14 1.06
CA HIS A 74 -8.67 -5.89 -0.13
C HIS A 74 -7.24 -6.40 0.02
N TRP A 75 -6.97 -7.61 -0.45
CA TRP A 75 -5.65 -8.20 -0.39
C TRP A 75 -5.07 -8.30 -1.80
N TYR A 76 -3.79 -7.99 -1.92
CA TYR A 76 -3.05 -7.98 -3.16
C TYR A 76 -1.66 -8.59 -2.96
N THR A 77 -1.03 -9.02 -4.04
CA THR A 77 0.40 -9.30 -4.10
C THR A 77 1.06 -8.45 -5.20
N SER A 78 2.31 -8.08 -5.00
CA SER A 78 3.14 -7.39 -6.00
C SER A 78 4.58 -7.85 -5.90
N ASP A 79 5.25 -8.00 -7.03
CA ASP A 79 6.70 -8.02 -7.10
C ASP A 79 7.23 -6.66 -6.58
N ASP A 80 8.17 -6.71 -5.63
CA ASP A 80 8.90 -5.61 -4.98
C ASP A 80 8.32 -4.18 -5.12
N PRO A 81 7.62 -3.65 -4.09
CA PRO A 81 7.10 -2.28 -4.08
C PRO A 81 8.17 -1.19 -4.07
N GLY A 82 9.48 -1.48 -4.17
CA GLY A 82 10.52 -0.48 -4.37
C GLY A 82 10.32 0.38 -5.62
N PHE A 83 9.53 -0.10 -6.60
CA PHE A 83 9.08 0.68 -7.77
C PHE A 83 7.84 1.55 -7.51
N ILE A 84 7.09 1.29 -6.44
CA ILE A 84 5.99 2.13 -5.96
C ILE A 84 6.62 3.28 -5.16
N SER A 85 7.46 4.06 -5.85
CA SER A 85 8.11 5.21 -5.25
C SER A 85 7.02 6.25 -5.04
N ILE A 86 6.69 6.48 -3.77
CA ILE A 86 6.09 7.73 -3.32
C ILE A 86 6.93 8.80 -4.00
N VAL A 87 6.33 9.59 -4.89
CA VAL A 87 7.04 10.69 -5.53
C VAL A 87 7.59 11.52 -4.37
N PRO A 88 8.92 11.68 -4.21
CA PRO A 88 9.39 12.68 -3.28
C PRO A 88 8.82 13.99 -3.82
N SER A 89 7.95 14.64 -3.04
CA SER A 89 7.47 15.99 -3.33
C SER A 89 8.67 16.79 -3.80
N GLN A 90 8.71 17.14 -5.09
CA GLN A 90 9.82 17.88 -5.66
C GLN A 90 10.02 19.11 -4.77
N PRO A 91 11.22 19.36 -4.23
CA PRO A 91 11.45 20.62 -3.53
C PRO A 91 11.19 21.72 -4.55
N ASP A 92 10.21 22.56 -4.23
CA ASP A 92 9.79 23.77 -4.92
C ASP A 92 10.99 24.43 -5.60
N GLU A 93 11.14 24.22 -6.92
CA GLU A 93 12.16 24.89 -7.72
C GLU A 93 11.70 26.35 -7.81
N LYS A 94 12.16 27.15 -6.84
CA LYS A 94 11.99 28.61 -6.88
C LYS A 94 12.52 29.08 -8.24
N PRO A 95 11.76 29.86 -9.01
CA PRO A 95 12.29 30.46 -10.21
C PRO A 95 13.47 31.35 -9.81
N ASP A 96 14.65 31.02 -10.32
CA ASP A 96 15.82 31.89 -10.27
C ASP A 96 15.49 33.13 -11.09
N GLU A 97 15.00 34.16 -10.40
CA GLU A 97 14.78 35.48 -10.95
C GLU A 97 16.16 36.11 -11.18
N GLY A 98 16.75 35.79 -12.33
CA GLY A 98 17.94 36.48 -12.81
C GLY A 98 17.63 37.95 -13.09
N THR A 99 18.48 38.87 -12.60
CA THR A 99 18.75 40.26 -13.06
C THR A 99 19.66 40.91 -11.98
N ASN A 100 20.79 41.56 -12.21
CA ASN A 100 21.55 41.95 -13.41
C ASN A 100 22.99 42.28 -12.98
N GLN A 101 23.89 42.32 -13.96
CA GLN A 101 25.18 43.02 -13.89
C GLN A 101 25.02 44.54 -13.74
#